data_AF-A0A2X2BGA3-F1
#
_entry.id   AF-A0A2X2BGA3-F1
#
_cell.length_a   1.000
_cell.length_b   1.000
_cell.length_c   1.000
_cell.angle_alpha   90.00
_cell.angle_beta   90.00
_cell.angle_gamma   90.00
#
_symmetry.space_group_name_H-M   'P 1'
#
loop_
_entity.id
_entity.type
_entity.pdbx_description
1 polymer ?
#
loop_
_entity_poly.entity_id
_entity_poly.type
_entity_poly.pdbx_seq_one_letter_code
_entity_poly.pdbx_strand_id
1 'polypeptide(L)'
;MALERTVTELLQGRSLKDLDVFNPPSFDDEEVGDHTNLETHFIDSSGLISWDLFKKDADYPFVDWDFSGSTEEEFHTLMSLCQQCDAEVYIMDYDHLGVYACRILVPGLSDIYPAEDLQLANNIMGVHWRDTILSLPTSHGTKEEYLSLIGQFDEDGLDDFTRIREMIGIAPGKDNGWSHLRVGELKSMLALAGGDLEQALVWVEWTQDFNASLFTPARQNYYRCLHNLLLLREEHEREPAQYMEAFSRMYGEETLQAALNAIEGKQPFYGLQPIDPSLANLPVHQSLLAAYEKLQQAKRQSNK
;
A
#
# COMPACT_ATOMS: atom_id res chain seq x y z
N MET A 1 -15.35 0.58 -32.38
CA MET A 1 -14.44 1.12 -31.34
C MET A 1 -14.36 0.23 -30.10
N ALA A 2 -15.48 -0.22 -29.50
CA ALA A 2 -15.44 -1.04 -28.28
C ALA A 2 -14.58 -2.32 -28.39
N LEU A 3 -14.78 -3.13 -29.44
CA LEU A 3 -13.99 -4.36 -29.66
C LEU A 3 -12.48 -4.09 -29.77
N GLU A 4 -12.09 -3.07 -30.52
CA GLU A 4 -10.69 -2.67 -30.65
C GLU A 4 -10.10 -2.31 -29.29
N ARG A 5 -10.80 -1.48 -28.50
CA ARG A 5 -10.35 -1.07 -27.16
C ARG A 5 -10.15 -2.26 -26.24
N THR A 6 -11.06 -3.23 -26.24
CA THR A 6 -10.93 -4.46 -25.44
C THR A 6 -9.65 -5.23 -25.79
N VAL A 7 -9.34 -5.36 -27.09
CA VAL A 7 -8.13 -6.08 -27.54
C VAL A 7 -6.86 -5.28 -27.27
N THR A 8 -6.89 -3.95 -27.43
CA THR A 8 -5.72 -3.12 -27.13
C THR A 8 -5.42 -3.07 -25.64
N GLU A 9 -6.44 -3.03 -24.78
CA GLU A 9 -6.26 -3.02 -23.33
C GLU A 9 -5.67 -4.35 -22.85
N LEU A 10 -6.09 -5.48 -23.42
CA LEU A 10 -5.57 -6.82 -23.09
C LEU A 10 -4.03 -6.91 -23.21
N LEU A 11 -3.44 -6.14 -24.13
CA LEU A 11 -2.00 -6.15 -24.41
C LEU A 11 -1.30 -4.85 -23.97
N GLN A 12 -2.00 -3.92 -23.32
CA GLN A 12 -1.43 -2.66 -22.91
C GLN A 12 -0.31 -2.87 -21.89
N GLY A 13 0.90 -2.47 -22.24
CA GLY A 13 2.07 -2.62 -21.37
C GLY A 13 2.54 -4.05 -21.14
N ARG A 14 1.99 -5.05 -21.84
CA ARG A 14 2.33 -6.47 -21.70
C ARG A 14 2.91 -7.04 -22.99
N SER A 15 4.06 -7.71 -22.90
CA SER A 15 4.52 -8.58 -23.97
C SER A 15 3.86 -9.96 -23.87
N LEU A 16 3.97 -10.78 -24.91
CA LEU A 16 3.45 -12.15 -24.89
C LEU A 16 4.09 -13.04 -23.80
N LYS A 17 5.24 -12.63 -23.24
CA LYS A 17 5.90 -13.34 -22.14
C LYS A 17 5.35 -12.96 -20.76
N ASP A 18 4.61 -11.86 -20.67
CA ASP A 18 4.11 -11.29 -19.42
C ASP A 18 2.63 -11.69 -19.17
N LEU A 19 2.17 -12.75 -19.84
CA LEU A 19 0.80 -13.29 -19.76
C LEU A 19 0.69 -14.49 -18.81
N ASP A 20 1.69 -14.72 -17.96
CA ASP A 20 1.78 -15.84 -17.02
C ASP A 20 1.33 -15.48 -15.59
N VAL A 21 0.79 -14.27 -15.40
CA VAL A 21 0.38 -13.71 -14.10
C VAL A 21 -1.12 -13.82 -13.81
N PHE A 22 -1.89 -14.49 -14.67
CA PHE A 22 -3.35 -14.60 -14.53
C PHE A 22 -3.78 -15.89 -13.83
N ASN A 23 -4.90 -15.82 -13.11
CA ASN A 23 -5.47 -16.95 -12.41
C ASN A 23 -6.31 -17.86 -13.33
N PRO A 24 -6.39 -19.18 -13.03
CA PRO A 24 -7.31 -20.07 -13.72
C PRO A 24 -8.78 -19.72 -13.37
N PRO A 25 -9.76 -20.06 -14.23
CA PRO A 25 -11.16 -19.87 -13.91
C PRO A 25 -11.63 -20.75 -12.74
N SER A 26 -12.67 -20.31 -12.02
CA SER A 26 -13.23 -20.97 -10.84
C SER A 26 -14.69 -21.40 -11.03
N PHE A 27 -15.14 -22.39 -10.25
CA PHE A 27 -16.57 -22.75 -10.08
C PHE A 27 -17.13 -22.24 -8.75
N ASP A 28 -16.31 -21.56 -7.95
CA ASP A 28 -16.73 -20.95 -6.70
C ASP A 28 -17.36 -19.59 -7.01
N ASP A 29 -18.69 -19.58 -7.15
CA ASP A 29 -19.43 -18.36 -7.49
C ASP A 29 -19.42 -17.34 -6.34
N GLU A 30 -19.22 -17.76 -5.09
CA GLU A 30 -19.11 -16.86 -3.95
C GLU A 30 -17.80 -16.07 -4.02
N GLU A 31 -16.68 -16.75 -4.29
CA GLU A 31 -15.38 -16.10 -4.43
C GLU A 31 -15.30 -15.22 -5.68
N VAL A 32 -15.90 -15.65 -6.81
CA VAL A 32 -15.96 -14.85 -8.04
C VAL A 32 -16.82 -13.59 -7.85
N GLY A 33 -17.92 -13.71 -7.10
CA GLY A 33 -18.84 -12.61 -6.81
C GLY A 33 -18.40 -11.66 -5.69
N ASP A 34 -17.32 -11.98 -4.99
CA ASP A 34 -16.82 -11.18 -3.87
C ASP A 34 -16.33 -9.80 -4.33
N HIS A 35 -16.56 -8.77 -3.51
CA HIS A 35 -16.19 -7.40 -3.86
C HIS A 35 -14.67 -7.21 -3.97
N THR A 36 -13.89 -7.89 -3.13
CA THR A 36 -12.42 -7.87 -3.20
C THR A 36 -11.90 -8.48 -4.49
N ASN A 37 -12.62 -9.45 -5.07
CA ASN A 37 -12.31 -9.99 -6.39
C ASN A 37 -12.56 -8.95 -7.51
N LEU A 38 -13.67 -8.21 -7.43
CA LEU A 38 -13.98 -7.12 -8.36
C LEU A 38 -12.97 -5.96 -8.26
N GLU A 39 -12.54 -5.61 -7.05
CA GLU A 39 -11.46 -4.64 -6.82
C GLU A 39 -10.15 -5.13 -7.46
N THR A 40 -9.80 -6.40 -7.30
CA THR A 40 -8.61 -7.00 -7.92
C THR A 40 -8.69 -6.91 -9.45
N HIS A 41 -9.86 -7.15 -10.04
CA HIS A 41 -10.07 -6.95 -11.48
C HIS A 41 -9.80 -5.51 -11.92
N PHE A 42 -10.21 -4.52 -11.11
CA PHE A 42 -9.96 -3.11 -11.39
C PHE A 42 -8.48 -2.72 -11.22
N ILE A 43 -7.79 -3.29 -10.24
CA ILE A 43 -6.39 -2.97 -9.94
C ILE A 43 -5.46 -3.48 -11.04
N ASP A 44 -5.58 -4.75 -11.44
CA ASP A 44 -4.63 -5.37 -12.38
C ASP A 44 -5.21 -6.47 -13.30
N SER A 45 -6.52 -6.70 -13.24
CA SER A 45 -7.23 -7.70 -14.04
C SER A 45 -6.83 -9.15 -13.75
N SER A 46 -6.26 -9.43 -12.58
CA SER A 46 -5.90 -10.79 -12.15
C SER A 46 -6.97 -11.51 -11.32
N GLY A 47 -8.14 -10.90 -11.12
CA GLY A 47 -9.24 -11.51 -10.38
C GLY A 47 -9.73 -12.82 -11.01
N LEU A 48 -10.45 -13.60 -10.22
CA LEU A 48 -11.09 -14.84 -10.63
C LEU A 48 -12.24 -14.58 -11.58
N ILE A 49 -12.36 -15.46 -12.57
CA ILE A 49 -13.44 -15.48 -13.56
C ILE A 49 -14.14 -16.83 -13.47
N SER A 50 -15.48 -16.85 -13.52
CA SER A 50 -16.23 -18.10 -13.48
C SER A 50 -16.07 -18.90 -14.78
N TRP A 51 -16.01 -20.23 -14.66
CA TRP A 51 -16.10 -21.13 -15.82
C TRP A 51 -17.37 -20.91 -16.65
N ASP A 52 -18.43 -20.40 -16.03
CA ASP A 52 -19.70 -20.15 -16.70
C ASP A 52 -19.60 -19.08 -17.81
N LEU A 53 -18.59 -18.19 -17.77
CA LEU A 53 -18.31 -17.26 -18.86
C LEU A 53 -18.04 -17.97 -20.21
N PHE A 54 -17.55 -19.21 -20.16
CA PHE A 54 -17.15 -20.00 -21.33
C PHE A 54 -18.18 -21.09 -21.70
N LYS A 55 -19.40 -21.02 -21.15
CA LYS A 55 -20.48 -21.94 -21.51
C LYS A 55 -20.80 -21.89 -22.99
N LYS A 56 -21.23 -23.05 -23.51
CA LYS A 56 -21.73 -23.16 -24.89
C LYS A 56 -23.02 -22.36 -25.09
N ASP A 57 -23.93 -22.45 -24.11
CA ASP A 57 -25.19 -21.74 -24.13
C ASP A 57 -25.02 -20.44 -23.35
N ALA A 58 -25.15 -19.30 -24.04
CA ALA A 58 -25.04 -17.97 -23.46
C ALA A 58 -26.35 -17.55 -22.78
N ASP A 59 -26.26 -16.82 -21.68
CA ASP A 59 -27.43 -16.32 -20.94
C ASP A 59 -28.17 -15.20 -21.70
N TYR A 60 -27.47 -14.52 -22.62
CA TYR A 60 -28.03 -13.49 -23.50
C TYR A 60 -27.71 -13.79 -24.97
N PRO A 61 -28.67 -13.60 -25.90
CA PRO A 61 -28.40 -13.75 -27.33
C PRO A 61 -27.46 -12.63 -27.81
N PHE A 62 -26.67 -12.93 -28.85
CA PHE A 62 -25.87 -11.91 -29.51
C PHE A 62 -26.78 -10.81 -30.10
N VAL A 63 -26.41 -9.56 -29.85
CA VAL A 63 -27.01 -8.38 -30.46
C VAL A 63 -25.90 -7.62 -31.18
N ASP A 64 -26.09 -7.38 -32.47
CA ASP A 64 -25.22 -6.49 -33.25
C ASP A 64 -25.63 -5.04 -32.96
N TRP A 65 -25.31 -4.58 -31.75
CA TRP A 65 -25.73 -3.29 -31.23
C TRP A 65 -24.92 -2.16 -31.86
N ASP A 66 -25.57 -1.00 -32.03
CA ASP A 66 -24.92 0.21 -32.52
C ASP A 66 -25.54 1.43 -31.82
N PHE A 67 -24.68 2.21 -31.16
CA PHE A 67 -25.02 3.47 -30.51
C PHE A 67 -24.24 4.64 -31.11
N SER A 68 -23.65 4.46 -32.29
CA SER A 68 -22.79 5.46 -32.93
C SER A 68 -23.56 6.65 -33.47
N GLY A 69 -22.90 7.81 -33.45
CA GLY A 69 -23.44 9.07 -33.95
C GLY A 69 -22.39 10.17 -33.87
N SER A 70 -22.84 11.42 -33.84
CA SER A 70 -22.01 12.53 -33.35
C SER A 70 -21.78 12.39 -31.83
N THR A 71 -20.72 13.01 -31.30
CA THR A 71 -20.43 12.99 -29.86
C THR A 71 -21.58 13.54 -29.01
N GLU A 72 -22.37 14.48 -29.55
CA GLU A 72 -23.55 15.01 -28.88
C GLU A 72 -24.68 13.97 -28.82
N GLU A 73 -24.94 13.26 -29.92
CA GLU A 73 -25.94 12.18 -29.97
C GLU A 73 -25.53 11.01 -29.07
N GLU A 74 -24.25 10.63 -29.08
CA GLU A 74 -23.70 9.58 -28.22
C GLU A 74 -23.86 9.94 -26.75
N PHE A 75 -23.54 11.18 -26.35
CA PHE A 75 -23.74 11.65 -24.98
C PHE A 75 -25.21 11.56 -24.55
N HIS A 76 -26.14 12.09 -25.34
CA HIS A 76 -27.57 12.03 -25.01
C HIS A 76 -28.11 10.59 -24.96
N THR A 77 -27.60 9.70 -25.81
CA THR A 77 -27.96 8.28 -25.82
C THR A 77 -27.53 7.61 -24.51
N LEU A 78 -26.29 7.80 -24.07
CA LEU A 78 -25.78 7.23 -22.81
C LEU A 78 -26.48 7.83 -21.58
N MET A 79 -26.74 9.13 -21.58
CA MET A 79 -27.51 9.79 -20.52
C MET A 79 -28.95 9.25 -20.43
N SER A 80 -29.59 8.98 -21.57
CA SER A 80 -30.91 8.35 -21.59
C SER A 80 -30.90 6.95 -20.98
N LEU A 81 -29.86 6.16 -21.20
CA LEU A 81 -29.71 4.84 -20.57
C LEU A 81 -29.58 4.96 -19.05
N CYS A 82 -28.77 5.91 -18.56
CA CYS A 82 -28.66 6.17 -17.12
C CYS A 82 -30.02 6.56 -16.52
N GLN A 83 -30.78 7.42 -17.20
CA GLN A 83 -32.13 7.80 -16.78
C GLN A 83 -33.11 6.62 -16.76
N GLN A 84 -33.02 5.69 -17.73
CA GLN A 84 -33.84 4.48 -17.74
C GLN A 84 -33.52 3.54 -16.56
N CYS A 85 -32.28 3.59 -16.08
CA CYS A 85 -31.84 2.85 -14.90
C CYS A 85 -32.08 3.59 -13.57
N ASP A 86 -32.75 4.76 -13.58
CA ASP A 86 -32.93 5.62 -12.40
C ASP A 86 -31.58 6.02 -11.74
N ALA A 87 -30.53 6.19 -12.55
CA ALA A 87 -29.18 6.51 -12.09
C ALA A 87 -28.85 7.99 -12.36
N GLU A 88 -28.64 8.75 -11.28
CA GLU A 88 -28.23 10.15 -11.34
C GLU A 88 -26.75 10.29 -11.73
N VAL A 89 -26.44 11.26 -12.60
CA VAL A 89 -25.09 11.45 -13.15
C VAL A 89 -24.54 12.80 -12.73
N TYR A 90 -23.41 12.80 -12.05
CA TYR A 90 -22.68 14.00 -11.65
C TYR A 90 -21.46 14.17 -12.54
N ILE A 91 -21.36 15.32 -13.22
CA ILE A 91 -20.25 15.64 -14.13
C ILE A 91 -19.51 16.85 -13.59
N MET A 92 -18.19 16.74 -13.44
CA MET A 92 -17.30 17.86 -13.18
C MET A 92 -16.39 18.08 -14.38
N ASP A 93 -16.50 19.25 -14.99
CA ASP A 93 -15.69 19.67 -16.14
C ASP A 93 -14.40 20.37 -15.70
N TYR A 94 -13.32 20.10 -16.43
CA TYR A 94 -12.02 20.73 -16.24
C TYR A 94 -11.43 21.17 -17.59
N ASP A 95 -11.08 22.44 -17.71
CA ASP A 95 -10.44 23.03 -18.89
C ASP A 95 -9.15 23.80 -18.56
N HIS A 96 -8.80 23.91 -17.27
CA HIS A 96 -7.70 24.72 -16.74
C HIS A 96 -6.28 24.35 -17.23
N LEU A 97 -6.14 23.26 -18.00
CA LEU A 97 -4.88 22.86 -18.66
C LEU A 97 -4.90 23.03 -20.18
N GLY A 98 -5.94 23.68 -20.74
CA GLY A 98 -6.10 23.89 -22.18
C GLY A 98 -6.58 22.66 -22.95
N VAL A 99 -6.96 21.59 -22.24
CA VAL A 99 -7.58 20.37 -22.78
C VAL A 99 -8.80 20.07 -21.92
N TYR A 100 -9.92 19.74 -22.57
CA TYR A 100 -11.13 19.33 -21.86
C TYR A 100 -10.91 17.96 -21.22
N ALA A 101 -11.18 17.88 -19.91
CA ALA A 101 -11.28 16.65 -19.15
C ALA A 101 -12.54 16.71 -18.30
N CYS A 102 -13.09 15.55 -17.95
CA CYS A 102 -14.20 15.46 -17.01
C CYS A 102 -13.95 14.37 -15.98
N ARG A 103 -14.66 14.47 -14.85
CA ARG A 103 -14.83 13.38 -13.91
C ARG A 103 -16.33 13.14 -13.75
N ILE A 104 -16.75 11.92 -14.05
CA ILE A 104 -18.15 11.50 -14.02
C ILE A 104 -18.33 10.55 -12.82
N LEU A 105 -19.35 10.80 -12.01
CA LEU A 105 -19.76 9.94 -10.90
C LEU A 105 -21.22 9.54 -11.11
N VAL A 106 -21.51 8.25 -10.98
CA VAL A 106 -22.85 7.66 -11.10
C VAL A 106 -23.03 6.70 -9.93
N PRO A 107 -23.53 7.16 -8.76
CA PRO A 107 -23.67 6.31 -7.58
C PRO A 107 -24.54 5.07 -7.87
N GLY A 108 -24.05 3.91 -7.46
CA GLY A 108 -24.61 2.59 -7.78
C GLY A 108 -24.12 1.97 -9.10
N LEU A 109 -23.33 2.69 -9.90
CA LEU A 109 -22.82 2.21 -11.20
C LEU A 109 -21.32 2.45 -11.40
N SER A 110 -20.79 3.60 -10.96
CA SER A 110 -19.37 3.96 -11.13
C SER A 110 -18.49 3.67 -9.92
N ASP A 111 -19.10 3.19 -8.83
CA ASP A 111 -18.39 2.87 -7.58
C ASP A 111 -17.45 1.69 -7.81
N ILE A 112 -16.19 1.87 -7.39
CA ILE A 112 -15.17 0.82 -7.45
C ILE A 112 -15.05 0.10 -6.10
N TYR A 113 -15.25 0.85 -5.02
CA TYR A 113 -15.19 0.39 -3.64
C TYR A 113 -16.56 0.58 -2.99
N PRO A 114 -16.91 -0.24 -1.99
CA PRO A 114 -18.20 -0.17 -1.34
C PRO A 114 -18.23 1.03 -0.37
N ALA A 115 -19.42 1.52 -0.05
CA ALA A 115 -19.55 2.75 0.76
C ALA A 115 -19.05 2.55 2.21
N GLU A 116 -19.08 1.31 2.70
CA GLU A 116 -18.59 0.89 4.00
C GLU A 116 -17.09 1.17 4.18
N ASP A 117 -16.31 1.24 3.10
CA ASP A 117 -14.88 1.54 3.14
C ASP A 117 -14.59 2.95 3.65
N LEU A 118 -15.57 3.85 3.63
CA LEU A 118 -15.46 5.15 4.31
C LEU A 118 -15.20 5.00 5.82
N GLN A 119 -15.61 3.88 6.41
CA GLN A 119 -15.38 3.52 7.82
C GLN A 119 -14.30 2.46 7.98
N LEU A 120 -14.28 1.45 7.10
CA LEU A 120 -13.44 0.26 7.27
C LEU A 120 -12.04 0.41 6.65
N ALA A 121 -11.91 1.13 5.54
CA ALA A 121 -10.68 1.21 4.73
C ALA A 121 -10.36 2.65 4.29
N ASN A 122 -10.64 3.63 5.16
CA ASN A 122 -10.49 5.03 4.79
C ASN A 122 -9.02 5.44 4.69
N ASN A 123 -8.61 5.96 3.53
CA ASN A 123 -7.23 6.35 3.28
C ASN A 123 -6.72 7.54 4.12
N ILE A 124 -7.59 8.21 4.89
CA ILE A 124 -7.18 9.22 5.87
C ILE A 124 -7.12 8.71 7.31
N MET A 125 -7.51 7.45 7.57
CA MET A 125 -7.64 6.90 8.92
C MET A 125 -6.34 6.98 9.72
N GLY A 126 -5.17 6.85 9.07
CA GLY A 126 -3.88 6.94 9.74
C GLY A 126 -3.20 8.32 9.68
N VAL A 127 -3.89 9.37 9.23
CA VAL A 127 -3.28 10.69 9.05
C VAL A 127 -2.90 11.32 10.39
N HIS A 128 -3.66 11.09 11.46
CA HIS A 128 -3.32 11.59 12.80
C HIS A 128 -2.02 10.98 13.34
N TRP A 129 -1.61 9.81 12.85
CA TRP A 129 -0.36 9.16 13.22
C TRP A 129 0.89 9.77 12.59
N ARG A 130 0.74 10.63 11.57
CA ARG A 130 1.87 11.14 10.78
C ARG A 130 2.96 11.76 11.64
N ASP A 131 2.61 12.73 12.48
CA ASP A 131 3.61 13.47 13.26
C ASP A 131 4.31 12.58 14.27
N THR A 132 3.54 11.72 14.96
CA THR A 132 4.06 10.73 15.90
C THR A 132 5.08 9.82 15.21
N ILE A 133 4.68 9.17 14.12
CA ILE A 133 5.51 8.20 13.41
C ILE A 133 6.78 8.84 12.85
N LEU A 134 6.67 10.02 12.21
CA LEU A 134 7.84 10.71 11.65
C LEU A 134 8.83 11.17 12.71
N SER A 135 8.37 11.41 13.94
CA SER A 135 9.22 11.81 15.07
C SER A 135 10.01 10.67 15.71
N LEU A 136 9.56 9.41 15.54
CA LEU A 136 10.11 8.23 16.23
C LEU A 136 11.63 8.10 16.11
N PRO A 137 12.27 8.24 14.92
CA PRO A 137 13.72 8.06 14.81
C PRO A 137 14.56 9.04 15.63
N THR A 138 13.97 10.18 16.00
CA THR A 138 14.61 11.23 16.82
C THR A 138 13.99 11.38 18.20
N SER A 139 13.03 10.51 18.53
CA SER A 139 12.29 10.61 19.78
C SER A 139 13.13 10.16 20.98
N HIS A 140 12.80 10.73 22.14
CA HIS A 140 13.40 10.39 23.43
C HIS A 140 12.30 10.07 24.44
N GLY A 141 11.32 9.27 24.01
CA GLY A 141 10.21 8.84 24.84
C GLY A 141 10.63 7.82 25.91
N THR A 142 9.78 7.62 26.91
CA THR A 142 9.96 6.55 27.89
C THR A 142 9.61 5.20 27.27
N LYS A 143 10.06 4.12 27.92
CA LYS A 143 9.73 2.76 27.49
C LYS A 143 8.22 2.54 27.42
N GLU A 144 7.50 3.02 28.43
CA GLU A 144 6.05 2.91 28.54
C GLU A 144 5.33 3.68 27.44
N GLU A 145 5.84 4.84 27.02
CA GLU A 145 5.29 5.59 25.89
C GLU A 145 5.37 4.81 24.59
N TYR A 146 6.51 4.15 24.30
CA TYR A 146 6.63 3.33 23.09
C TYR A 146 5.71 2.10 23.10
N LEU A 147 5.59 1.41 24.23
CA LEU A 147 4.69 0.27 24.36
C LEU A 147 3.22 0.70 24.27
N SER A 148 2.88 1.89 24.79
CA SER A 148 1.53 2.44 24.66
C SER A 148 1.16 2.72 23.20
N LEU A 149 2.12 3.06 22.34
CA LEU A 149 1.84 3.28 20.91
C LEU A 149 1.40 1.98 20.22
N ILE A 150 1.95 0.83 20.62
CA ILE A 150 1.52 -0.47 20.09
C ILE A 150 0.06 -0.73 20.43
N GLY A 151 -0.32 -0.53 21.70
CA GLY A 151 -1.71 -0.66 22.13
C GLY A 151 -2.66 0.30 21.41
N GLN A 152 -2.23 1.55 21.18
CA GLN A 152 -3.03 2.52 20.41
C GLN A 152 -3.18 2.13 18.93
N PHE A 153 -2.16 1.53 18.30
CA PHE A 153 -2.30 1.00 16.95
C PHE A 153 -3.31 -0.15 16.86
N ASP A 154 -3.35 -1.01 17.88
CA ASP A 154 -4.31 -2.12 17.96
C ASP A 154 -5.74 -1.62 18.23
N GLU A 155 -5.89 -0.62 19.12
CA GLU A 155 -7.18 0.02 19.41
C GLU A 155 -7.74 0.77 18.19
N ASP A 156 -6.88 1.42 17.41
CA ASP A 156 -7.23 2.08 16.14
C ASP A 156 -7.48 1.08 15.00
N GLY A 157 -7.27 -0.23 15.22
CA GLY A 157 -7.54 -1.27 14.24
C GLY A 157 -6.60 -1.25 13.03
N LEU A 158 -5.35 -0.80 13.20
CA LEU A 158 -4.39 -0.75 12.11
C LEU A 158 -3.96 -2.16 11.69
N ASP A 159 -4.22 -2.55 10.44
CA ASP A 159 -3.73 -3.80 9.88
C ASP A 159 -2.18 -3.80 9.84
N ASP A 160 -1.57 -4.85 10.39
CA ASP A 160 -0.13 -5.07 10.44
C ASP A 160 0.53 -5.04 9.06
N PHE A 161 -0.20 -5.43 8.01
CA PHE A 161 0.26 -5.43 6.61
C PHE A 161 0.26 -4.04 5.98
N THR A 162 -0.41 -3.06 6.59
CA THR A 162 -0.49 -1.69 6.09
C THR A 162 0.91 -1.09 5.97
N ARG A 163 1.23 -0.57 4.78
CA ARG A 163 2.50 0.14 4.57
C ARG A 163 2.41 1.53 5.20
N ILE A 164 3.35 1.84 6.09
CA ILE A 164 3.39 3.12 6.80
C ILE A 164 3.41 4.28 5.80
N ARG A 165 4.21 4.20 4.73
CA ARG A 165 4.28 5.27 3.72
C ARG A 165 2.95 5.58 3.02
N GLU A 166 2.09 4.56 2.85
CA GLU A 166 0.77 4.70 2.25
C GLU A 166 -0.18 5.32 3.26
N MET A 167 -0.19 4.78 4.48
CA MET A 167 -1.01 5.25 5.60
C MET A 167 -0.82 6.73 5.93
N ILE A 168 0.43 7.20 6.02
CA ILE A 168 0.74 8.60 6.35
C ILE A 168 0.97 9.47 5.11
N GLY A 169 0.83 8.93 3.89
CA GLY A 169 0.89 9.69 2.64
C GLY A 169 2.25 10.35 2.35
N ILE A 170 3.35 9.62 2.55
CA ILE A 170 4.71 10.09 2.23
C ILE A 170 5.29 9.37 1.01
N ALA A 171 6.20 10.04 0.31
CA ALA A 171 6.93 9.48 -0.83
C ALA A 171 8.42 9.38 -0.46
N PRO A 172 8.83 8.34 0.28
CA PRO A 172 10.17 8.26 0.85
C PRO A 172 11.26 7.96 -0.18
N GLY A 173 10.90 7.65 -1.43
CA GLY A 173 11.81 7.14 -2.44
C GLY A 173 12.08 5.64 -2.28
N LYS A 174 13.12 5.15 -2.96
CA LYS A 174 13.53 3.75 -2.95
C LYS A 174 14.65 3.51 -1.93
N ASP A 175 14.89 2.23 -1.63
CA ASP A 175 16.09 1.74 -0.94
C ASP A 175 16.34 2.36 0.46
N ASN A 176 15.27 2.62 1.23
CA ASN A 176 15.40 3.14 2.59
C ASN A 176 14.43 2.49 3.58
N GLY A 177 14.64 2.78 4.87
CA GLY A 177 13.80 2.37 5.99
C GLY A 177 12.30 2.38 5.71
N TRP A 178 11.84 3.51 5.17
CA TRP A 178 10.44 3.86 5.01
C TRP A 178 9.77 3.25 3.77
N SER A 179 10.52 2.80 2.76
CA SER A 179 9.94 2.38 1.48
C SER A 179 9.07 1.11 1.60
N HIS A 180 9.43 0.23 2.53
CA HIS A 180 8.75 -1.05 2.77
C HIS A 180 8.28 -1.23 4.23
N LEU A 181 8.42 -0.20 5.07
CA LEU A 181 8.01 -0.27 6.47
C LEU A 181 6.50 -0.54 6.56
N ARG A 182 6.13 -1.59 7.29
CA ARG A 182 4.74 -1.93 7.63
C ARG A 182 4.46 -1.69 9.11
N VAL A 183 3.18 -1.67 9.48
CA VAL A 183 2.75 -1.52 10.88
C VAL A 183 3.37 -2.61 11.77
N GLY A 184 3.34 -3.89 11.35
CA GLY A 184 3.97 -4.97 12.12
C GLY A 184 5.48 -4.80 12.31
N GLU A 185 6.19 -4.32 11.28
CA GLU A 185 7.62 -4.00 11.41
C GLU A 185 7.85 -2.83 12.38
N LEU A 186 7.00 -1.81 12.34
CA LEU A 186 7.08 -0.68 13.27
C LEU A 186 6.81 -1.11 14.71
N LYS A 187 5.88 -2.05 14.95
CA LYS A 187 5.65 -2.65 16.27
C LYS A 187 6.90 -3.33 16.82
N SER A 188 7.70 -3.99 15.98
CA SER A 188 9.00 -4.55 16.41
C SER A 188 9.95 -3.47 16.93
N MET A 189 10.04 -2.33 16.24
CA MET A 189 10.90 -1.21 16.62
C MET A 189 10.40 -0.55 17.91
N LEU A 190 9.09 -0.39 18.06
CA LEU A 190 8.46 0.13 19.28
C LEU A 190 8.69 -0.80 20.48
N ALA A 191 8.58 -2.12 20.30
CA ALA A 191 8.84 -3.10 21.35
C ALA A 191 10.31 -3.08 21.79
N LEU A 192 11.25 -2.97 20.84
CA LEU A 192 12.68 -2.78 21.13
C LEU A 192 12.94 -1.48 21.90
N ALA A 193 12.28 -0.38 21.52
CA ALA A 193 12.37 0.90 22.20
C ALA A 193 11.78 0.84 23.63
N GLY A 194 10.68 0.10 23.80
CA GLY A 194 10.03 -0.21 25.06
C GLY A 194 10.78 -1.22 25.94
N GLY A 195 11.73 -1.95 25.37
CA GLY A 195 12.46 -3.02 26.05
C GLY A 195 11.62 -4.28 26.32
N ASP A 196 10.51 -4.46 25.61
CA ASP A 196 9.73 -5.70 25.61
C ASP A 196 10.31 -6.63 24.52
N LEU A 197 11.26 -7.47 24.92
CA LEU A 197 12.01 -8.32 23.98
C LEU A 197 11.18 -9.51 23.48
N GLU A 198 10.23 -10.00 24.28
CA GLU A 198 9.31 -11.06 23.88
C GLU A 198 8.41 -10.57 22.74
N GLN A 199 7.79 -9.40 22.91
CA GLN A 199 6.98 -8.78 21.86
C GLN A 199 7.83 -8.37 20.64
N ALA A 200 9.06 -7.89 20.85
CA ALA A 200 9.97 -7.58 19.77
C ALA A 200 10.30 -8.82 18.92
N LEU A 201 10.53 -9.98 19.54
CA LEU A 201 10.81 -11.23 18.83
C LEU A 201 9.66 -11.62 17.91
N VAL A 202 8.42 -11.59 18.42
CA VAL A 202 7.22 -11.92 17.63
C VAL A 202 7.11 -11.05 16.38
N TRP A 203 7.30 -9.73 16.52
CA TRP A 203 7.19 -8.82 15.39
C TRP A 203 8.41 -8.86 14.45
N VAL A 204 9.59 -9.21 14.96
CA VAL A 204 10.77 -9.48 14.12
C VAL A 204 10.54 -10.73 13.26
N GLU A 205 9.96 -11.79 13.82
CA GLU A 205 9.59 -13.00 13.07
C GLU A 205 8.57 -12.68 11.98
N TRP A 206 7.49 -11.99 12.35
CA TRP A 206 6.50 -11.50 11.39
C TRP A 206 7.15 -10.66 10.27
N THR A 207 8.06 -9.77 10.64
CA THR A 207 8.78 -8.93 9.66
C THR A 207 9.62 -9.77 8.70
N GLN A 208 10.28 -10.82 9.17
CA GLN A 208 11.03 -11.71 8.30
C GLN A 208 10.11 -12.51 7.38
N ASP A 209 9.01 -13.04 7.90
CA ASP A 209 8.07 -13.87 7.14
C ASP A 209 7.40 -13.08 6.01
N PHE A 210 7.03 -11.82 6.25
CA PHE A 210 6.24 -11.04 5.30
C PHE A 210 7.01 -9.95 4.53
N ASN A 211 8.21 -9.55 4.98
CA ASN A 211 8.98 -8.46 4.34
C ASN A 211 10.38 -8.87 3.84
N ALA A 212 10.93 -10.04 4.19
CA ALA A 212 12.32 -10.37 3.86
C ALA A 212 12.61 -10.32 2.34
N SER A 213 11.64 -10.66 1.49
CA SER A 213 11.75 -10.60 0.02
C SER A 213 11.82 -9.18 -0.54
N LEU A 214 11.38 -8.18 0.23
CA LEU A 214 11.39 -6.76 -0.14
C LEU A 214 12.63 -6.02 0.38
N PHE A 215 13.41 -6.66 1.25
CA PHE A 215 14.56 -6.02 1.87
C PHE A 215 15.80 -6.04 0.97
N THR A 216 16.61 -5.00 1.12
CA THR A 216 17.98 -5.03 0.61
C THR A 216 18.78 -6.11 1.35
N PRO A 217 19.84 -6.68 0.74
CA PRO A 217 20.66 -7.69 1.40
C PRO A 217 21.18 -7.25 2.77
N ALA A 218 21.52 -5.97 2.93
CA ALA A 218 21.98 -5.40 4.20
C ALA A 218 20.88 -5.40 5.27
N ARG A 219 19.65 -4.99 4.94
CA ARG A 219 18.52 -4.98 5.87
C ARG A 219 18.06 -6.39 6.23
N GLN A 220 18.08 -7.32 5.27
CA GLN A 220 17.81 -8.73 5.53
C GLN A 220 18.86 -9.33 6.49
N ASN A 221 20.14 -8.99 6.30
CA ASN A 221 21.22 -9.41 7.20
C ASN A 221 21.03 -8.83 8.62
N TYR A 222 20.59 -7.57 8.74
CA TYR A 222 20.24 -6.97 10.02
C TYR A 222 19.13 -7.72 10.75
N TYR A 223 17.99 -7.97 10.10
CA TYR A 223 16.88 -8.68 10.76
C TYR A 223 17.23 -10.12 11.14
N ARG A 224 18.01 -10.82 10.31
CA ARG A 224 18.55 -12.15 10.68
C ARG A 224 19.44 -12.09 11.92
N CYS A 225 20.30 -11.07 12.02
CA CYS A 225 21.15 -10.88 13.19
C CYS A 225 20.32 -10.59 14.44
N LEU A 226 19.39 -9.63 14.34
CA LEU A 226 18.48 -9.21 15.41
C LEU A 226 17.63 -10.38 15.93
N HIS A 227 17.02 -11.16 15.04
CA HIS A 227 16.23 -12.34 15.39
C HIS A 227 17.02 -13.35 16.20
N ASN A 228 18.21 -13.72 15.73
CA ASN A 228 19.05 -14.69 16.44
C ASN A 228 19.57 -14.15 17.79
N LEU A 229 19.79 -12.83 17.90
CA LEU A 229 20.17 -12.22 19.18
C LEU A 229 18.99 -12.21 20.17
N LEU A 230 17.77 -11.93 19.71
CA LEU A 230 16.56 -12.01 20.53
C LEU A 230 16.32 -13.45 21.02
N LEU A 231 16.40 -14.44 20.13
CA LEU A 231 16.34 -15.87 20.52
C LEU A 231 17.42 -16.22 21.56
N LEU A 232 18.65 -15.74 21.38
CA LEU A 232 19.73 -15.99 22.35
C LEU A 232 19.47 -15.32 23.71
N ARG A 233 18.70 -14.23 23.77
CA ARG A 233 18.34 -13.57 25.04
C ARG A 233 17.29 -14.35 25.83
N GLU A 234 16.39 -15.04 25.13
CA GLU A 234 15.41 -15.94 25.74
C GLU A 234 16.04 -17.24 26.30
N GLU A 235 17.22 -17.62 25.81
CA GLU A 235 17.92 -18.84 26.23
C GLU A 235 18.62 -18.68 27.59
N HIS A 236 17.98 -19.16 28.66
CA HIS A 236 18.51 -19.05 30.03
C HIS A 236 19.78 -19.89 30.32
N GLU A 237 20.04 -20.94 29.53
CA GLU A 237 21.20 -21.84 29.73
C GLU A 237 22.44 -21.43 28.93
N ARG A 238 22.34 -20.38 28.10
CA ARG A 238 23.40 -19.95 27.19
C ARG A 238 23.96 -18.60 27.62
N GLU A 239 25.29 -18.47 27.62
CA GLU A 239 25.96 -17.21 27.89
C GLU A 239 26.15 -16.41 26.59
N PRO A 240 25.50 -15.24 26.39
CA PRO A 240 25.56 -14.51 25.12
C PRO A 240 26.97 -14.16 24.66
N ALA A 241 27.88 -13.86 25.59
CA ALA A 241 29.26 -13.50 25.30
C ALA A 241 30.02 -14.57 24.50
N GLN A 242 29.66 -15.85 24.66
CA GLN A 242 30.31 -16.97 23.96
C GLN A 242 30.01 -17.00 22.46
N TYR A 243 28.94 -16.33 22.02
CA TYR A 243 28.49 -16.36 20.63
C TYR A 243 28.89 -15.11 19.85
N MET A 244 29.30 -14.02 20.52
CA MET A 244 29.54 -12.71 19.88
C MET A 244 30.57 -12.78 18.74
N GLU A 245 31.63 -13.57 18.87
CA GLU A 245 32.62 -13.75 17.80
C GLU A 245 32.00 -14.45 16.57
N ALA A 246 31.19 -15.48 16.78
CA ALA A 246 30.50 -16.19 15.70
C ALA A 246 29.47 -15.30 15.01
N PHE A 247 28.71 -14.52 15.77
CA PHE A 247 27.77 -13.53 15.23
C PHE A 247 28.50 -12.45 14.41
N SER A 248 29.62 -11.92 14.91
CA SER A 248 30.42 -10.93 14.20
C SER A 248 30.95 -11.49 12.87
N ARG A 249 31.42 -12.74 12.86
CA ARG A 249 31.88 -13.41 11.63
C ARG A 249 30.75 -13.69 10.62
N MET A 250 29.54 -13.99 11.10
CA MET A 250 28.41 -14.33 10.24
C MET A 250 27.69 -13.10 9.68
N TYR A 251 27.47 -12.09 10.52
CA TYR A 251 26.65 -10.92 10.19
C TYR A 251 27.47 -9.66 9.92
N GLY A 252 28.75 -9.64 10.31
CA GLY A 252 29.60 -8.46 10.29
C GLY A 252 29.45 -7.63 11.58
N GLU A 253 30.55 -7.00 11.99
CA GLU A 253 30.64 -6.24 13.24
C GLU A 253 29.65 -5.06 13.29
N GLU A 254 29.50 -4.34 12.18
CA GLU A 254 28.55 -3.21 12.08
C GLU A 254 27.10 -3.67 12.29
N THR A 255 26.70 -4.78 11.67
CA THR A 255 25.33 -5.30 11.80
C THR A 255 25.07 -5.81 13.21
N LEU A 256 26.03 -6.55 13.78
CA LEU A 256 25.95 -7.03 15.16
C LEU A 256 25.79 -5.86 16.14
N GLN A 257 26.62 -4.82 16.01
CA GLN A 257 26.55 -3.65 16.88
C GLN A 257 25.22 -2.90 16.73
N ALA A 258 24.69 -2.76 15.51
CA ALA A 258 23.40 -2.13 15.26
C ALA A 258 22.25 -2.92 15.93
N ALA A 259 22.25 -4.24 15.82
CA ALA A 259 21.23 -5.09 16.44
C ALA A 259 21.32 -5.07 17.98
N LEU A 260 22.53 -5.09 18.56
CA LEU A 260 22.73 -4.92 20.00
C LEU A 260 22.24 -3.54 20.49
N ASN A 261 22.55 -2.46 19.76
CA ASN A 261 22.06 -1.12 20.09
C ASN A 261 20.53 -1.04 20.05
N ALA A 262 19.88 -1.76 19.13
CA ALA A 262 18.42 -1.83 19.05
C ALA A 262 17.82 -2.59 20.25
N ILE A 263 18.39 -3.74 20.62
CA ILE A 263 17.98 -4.53 21.80
C ILE A 263 18.13 -3.73 23.10
N GLU A 264 19.17 -2.90 23.21
CA GLU A 264 19.37 -2.01 24.36
C GLU A 264 18.46 -0.77 24.35
N GLY A 265 17.60 -0.61 23.34
CA GLY A 265 16.71 0.54 23.18
C GLY A 265 17.42 1.84 22.80
N LYS A 266 18.71 1.80 22.43
CA LYS A 266 19.51 3.00 22.08
C LYS A 266 19.22 3.50 20.67
N GLN A 267 19.10 2.58 19.70
CA GLN A 267 18.79 2.88 18.30
C GLN A 267 17.80 1.84 17.73
N PRO A 268 16.55 1.80 18.24
CA PRO A 268 15.59 0.77 17.88
C PRO A 268 14.99 0.95 16.48
N PHE A 269 14.97 2.19 15.94
CA PHE A 269 14.39 2.54 14.64
C PHE A 269 15.38 2.36 13.47
N TYR A 270 15.92 1.15 13.30
CA TYR A 270 16.97 0.88 12.32
C TYR A 270 16.55 1.21 10.88
N GLY A 271 17.41 1.94 10.17
CA GLY A 271 17.19 2.32 8.76
C GLY A 271 16.18 3.45 8.56
N LEU A 272 15.46 3.89 9.60
CA LEU A 272 14.54 5.02 9.53
C LEU A 272 15.32 6.33 9.67
N GLN A 273 15.60 6.97 8.54
CA GLN A 273 16.19 8.31 8.57
C GLN A 273 15.16 9.31 9.10
N PRO A 274 15.55 10.29 9.95
CA PRO A 274 14.66 11.36 10.37
C PRO A 274 14.05 12.06 9.16
N ILE A 275 12.74 12.30 9.18
CA ILE A 275 12.03 13.03 8.12
C ILE A 275 11.58 14.36 8.71
N ASP A 276 11.91 15.45 8.02
CA ASP A 276 11.46 16.78 8.43
C ASP A 276 9.92 16.88 8.28
N PRO A 277 9.18 17.54 9.19
CA PRO A 277 7.73 17.69 9.07
C PRO A 277 7.26 18.37 7.78
N SER A 278 8.10 19.22 7.16
CA SER A 278 7.84 19.81 5.83
C SER A 278 8.16 18.87 4.66
N LEU A 279 8.63 17.65 4.95
CA LEU A 279 9.06 16.63 4.00
C LEU A 279 10.19 17.11 3.07
N ALA A 280 10.93 18.14 3.49
CA ALA A 280 11.96 18.80 2.68
C ALA A 280 13.13 17.88 2.31
N ASN A 281 13.43 16.90 3.17
CA ASN A 281 14.50 15.94 2.97
C ASN A 281 14.06 14.68 2.20
N LEU A 282 12.86 14.67 1.58
CA LEU A 282 12.38 13.61 0.69
C LEU A 282 12.38 14.08 -0.77
N PRO A 283 13.44 13.82 -1.57
CA PRO A 283 13.55 14.35 -2.94
C PRO A 283 12.40 13.95 -3.88
N VAL A 284 11.90 12.72 -3.73
CA VAL A 284 10.76 12.22 -4.51
C VAL A 284 9.48 12.95 -4.13
N HIS A 285 9.26 13.18 -2.83
CA HIS A 285 8.12 13.96 -2.35
C HIS A 285 8.19 15.42 -2.80
N GLN A 286 9.37 16.05 -2.74
CA GLN A 286 9.56 17.41 -3.24
C GLN A 286 9.32 17.53 -4.75
N SER A 287 9.70 16.50 -5.52
CA SER A 287 9.39 16.44 -6.96
C SER A 287 7.88 16.31 -7.22
N LEU A 288 7.16 15.55 -6.40
CA LEU A 288 5.69 15.47 -6.43
C LEU A 288 5.05 16.85 -6.14
N LEU A 289 5.51 17.54 -5.09
CA LEU A 289 5.02 18.88 -4.73
C LEU A 289 5.33 19.91 -5.82
N ALA A 290 6.51 19.85 -6.44
CA ALA A 290 6.89 20.73 -7.54
C ALA A 290 6.02 20.48 -8.79
N ALA A 291 5.68 19.23 -9.10
CA ALA A 291 4.72 18.90 -10.16
C ALA A 291 3.32 19.42 -9.82
N TYR A 292 2.87 19.24 -8.58
CA TYR A 292 1.57 19.71 -8.12
C TYR A 292 1.46 21.24 -8.15
N GLU A 293 2.51 21.98 -7.79
CA GLU A 293 2.49 23.45 -7.83
C GLU A 293 2.32 23.99 -9.26
N LYS A 294 2.82 23.31 -10.30
CA LYS A 294 2.52 23.67 -11.70
C LYS A 294 1.02 23.59 -11.98
N LEU A 295 0.35 22.55 -11.50
CA LEU A 295 -1.11 22.41 -11.62
C LEU A 295 -1.84 23.52 -10.84
N GLN A 296 -1.38 23.85 -9.64
CA GLN A 296 -1.97 24.91 -8.83
C GLN A 296 -1.82 26.29 -9.49
N GLN A 297 -0.70 26.56 -10.16
CA GLN A 297 -0.51 27.77 -10.95
C GLN A 297 -1.47 27.84 -12.13
N ALA A 298 -1.63 26.75 -12.90
CA ALA A 298 -2.57 26.68 -14.01
C ALA A 298 -4.02 26.93 -13.56
N LYS A 299 -4.46 26.28 -12.48
CA LYS A 299 -5.79 26.52 -11.87
C LYS A 299 -5.99 27.99 -11.48
N ARG A 300 -5.00 28.62 -10.84
CA ARG A 300 -5.06 30.04 -10.45
C ARG A 300 -5.11 30.98 -11.66
N GLN A 301 -4.51 30.61 -12.79
CA GLN A 301 -4.57 31.40 -14.02
C GLN A 301 -5.92 31.23 -14.73
N SER A 302 -6.46 30.01 -14.74
CA SER A 302 -7.77 29.72 -15.35
C SER A 302 -8.95 30.35 -14.60
N ASN A 303 -8.83 30.53 -13.29
CA ASN A 303 -9.87 31.14 -12.45
C ASN A 303 -9.85 32.69 -12.44
N LYS A 304 -8.90 33.32 -13.16
CA LYS A 304 -8.81 34.78 -13.30
C LYS A 304 -9.46 35.25 -14.59
#